data_AF-A0A6M3KXP1-F1
#
_entry.id   AF-A0A6M3KXP1-F1
#
_cell.length_a   1.000
_cell.length_b   1.000
_cell.length_c   1.000
_cell.angle_alpha   90.00
_cell.angle_beta   90.00
_cell.angle_gamma   90.00
#
_symmetry.space_group_name_H-M   'P 1'
#
loop_
_entity.id
_entity.type
_entity.pdbx_description
1 polymer ?
#
loop_
_entity_poly.entity_id
_entity_poly.type
_entity_poly.pdbx_seq_one_letter_code
_entity_poly.pdbx_strand_id
1 'polypeptide(L)'
;MADGIQNQVRQSAPSDEHWKKVLLEKADVSASPSASLFRGSIMSLLAIKPGQFLTCSLDTLKPLQEGATDWLLLHPEAFGKTLAQYQKMKAAILIPDVRKILDHILLVECRSRFEMTVVTYHQKNEWEGQGESAHKTGQRISEAWELADRLSTLYATLDRRPKAKGKSAPRVPSGLVTWPYGKSRLLRVRDGVPVPVLPPRLPEFTPEAIRAYMASPPDYDNLKPGERMPDDTLTDDQKLLVAARVSDNERATSENKLSALELARAAAARPQQTAQQMTVSLGPVAATIQPPAQAQQPVPVYATSGQQSEMMGLLRKLFATGAEAQVWMQEKCGTTNLATITNSEADGVLAKLHKMIAAKTMPPEPSPATDPEPGADGKVTQGQRDQIRDMTMKLYGDQAKPEQARWLGTMGFSETVSLSYAQAEGRILELQRLANPVAEGDIPF
;
A
#
# COMPACT_ATOMS: atom_id res chain seq x y z
N MET A 1 -37.98 -9.17 -10.18
CA MET A 1 -37.70 -10.47 -9.51
C MET A 1 -36.71 -10.34 -8.34
N ALA A 2 -36.11 -9.17 -8.06
CA ALA A 2 -35.10 -9.02 -6.99
C ALA A 2 -35.66 -8.50 -5.65
N ASP A 3 -36.92 -8.04 -5.59
CA ASP A 3 -37.48 -7.49 -4.35
C ASP A 3 -37.62 -8.59 -3.29
N GLY A 4 -36.89 -8.42 -2.17
CA GLY A 4 -37.02 -9.23 -0.97
C GLY A 4 -36.13 -10.47 -0.91
N ILE A 5 -35.34 -10.80 -1.94
CA ILE A 5 -34.44 -11.96 -1.89
C ILE A 5 -33.33 -11.75 -0.84
N GLN A 6 -32.89 -10.50 -0.67
CA GLN A 6 -31.97 -10.07 0.37
C GLN A 6 -32.56 -10.13 1.78
N ASN A 7 -33.88 -10.24 1.92
CA ASN A 7 -34.56 -10.39 3.21
C ASN A 7 -34.86 -11.86 3.54
N GLN A 8 -34.64 -12.79 2.61
CA GLN A 8 -34.89 -14.20 2.84
C GLN A 8 -33.88 -14.76 3.84
N VAL A 9 -34.38 -15.46 4.85
CA VAL A 9 -33.56 -16.28 5.75
C VAL A 9 -33.53 -17.71 5.21
N ARG A 10 -32.34 -18.33 5.23
CA ARG A 10 -32.17 -19.74 4.85
C ARG A 10 -31.50 -20.49 5.99
N GLN A 11 -31.91 -21.73 6.18
CA GLN A 11 -31.24 -22.62 7.12
C GLN A 11 -29.84 -22.94 6.61
N SER A 12 -28.84 -22.74 7.47
CA SER A 12 -27.46 -23.10 7.16
C SER A 12 -27.23 -24.61 7.35
N ALA A 13 -26.27 -25.15 6.60
CA ALA A 13 -25.82 -26.52 6.80
C ALA A 13 -24.82 -26.59 7.97
N PRO A 14 -24.74 -27.71 8.72
CA PRO A 14 -23.74 -27.88 9.77
C PRO A 14 -22.29 -27.68 9.28
N SER A 15 -22.03 -28.06 8.02
CA SER A 15 -20.74 -27.93 7.34
C SER A 15 -20.43 -26.52 6.82
N ASP A 16 -21.39 -25.60 6.82
CA ASP A 16 -21.15 -24.24 6.34
C ASP A 16 -20.15 -23.51 7.25
N GLU A 17 -19.29 -22.70 6.62
CA GLU A 17 -18.40 -21.80 7.36
C GLU A 17 -19.22 -20.80 8.18
N HIS A 18 -18.68 -20.39 9.33
CA HIS A 18 -19.43 -19.54 10.26
C HIS A 18 -19.97 -18.26 9.63
N TRP A 19 -19.17 -17.56 8.81
CA TRP A 19 -19.63 -16.36 8.10
C TRP A 19 -20.82 -16.63 7.17
N LYS A 20 -20.84 -17.80 6.52
CA LYS A 20 -21.92 -18.20 5.63
C LYS A 20 -23.18 -18.50 6.41
N LYS A 21 -23.07 -19.13 7.58
CA LYS A 21 -24.20 -19.32 8.51
C LYS A 21 -24.82 -17.98 8.88
N VAL A 22 -23.99 -17.02 9.32
CA VAL A 22 -24.43 -15.65 9.65
C VAL A 22 -25.11 -14.99 8.45
N LEU A 23 -24.54 -15.10 7.24
CA LEU A 23 -25.11 -14.53 6.02
C LEU A 23 -26.49 -15.13 5.67
N LEU A 24 -26.65 -16.45 5.80
CA LEU A 24 -27.89 -17.14 5.49
C LEU A 24 -28.99 -16.86 6.52
N GLU A 25 -28.60 -16.79 7.80
CA GLU A 25 -29.52 -16.73 8.92
C GLU A 25 -29.92 -15.29 9.29
N LYS A 26 -29.05 -14.32 9.03
CA LYS A 26 -29.31 -12.90 9.31
C LYS A 26 -29.62 -12.14 8.02
N ALA A 27 -30.81 -11.55 7.97
CA ALA A 27 -31.29 -10.73 6.87
C ALA A 27 -31.03 -9.22 7.06
N ASP A 28 -30.30 -8.83 8.11
CA ASP A 28 -30.14 -7.43 8.51
C ASP A 28 -29.10 -6.70 7.64
N VAL A 29 -29.54 -6.29 6.45
CA VAL A 29 -28.72 -5.56 5.48
C VAL A 29 -29.29 -4.19 5.10
N SER A 30 -30.40 -3.78 5.70
CA SER A 30 -31.14 -2.59 5.27
C SER A 30 -30.40 -1.27 5.51
N ALA A 31 -29.36 -1.27 6.36
CA ALA A 31 -28.55 -0.09 6.63
C ALA A 31 -27.50 0.23 5.54
N SER A 32 -27.15 -0.72 4.66
CA SER A 32 -26.23 -0.49 3.54
C SER A 32 -26.77 -1.08 2.23
N PRO A 33 -27.02 -0.25 1.20
CA PRO A 33 -27.40 -0.73 -0.13
C PRO A 33 -26.39 -1.72 -0.73
N SER A 34 -25.09 -1.50 -0.50
CA SER A 34 -24.03 -2.38 -0.99
C SER A 34 -24.05 -3.73 -0.28
N ALA A 35 -24.23 -3.75 1.05
CA ALA A 35 -24.36 -5.00 1.81
C ALA A 35 -25.61 -5.78 1.39
N SER A 36 -26.71 -5.07 1.14
CA SER A 36 -27.96 -5.64 0.60
C SER A 36 -27.75 -6.28 -0.77
N LEU A 37 -27.07 -5.57 -1.69
CA LEU A 37 -26.74 -6.09 -3.02
C LEU A 37 -25.85 -7.34 -2.93
N PHE A 38 -24.82 -7.30 -2.08
CA PHE A 38 -23.94 -8.44 -1.85
C PHE A 38 -24.74 -9.66 -1.37
N ARG A 39 -25.51 -9.52 -0.28
CA ARG A 39 -26.32 -10.61 0.25
C ARG A 39 -27.31 -11.13 -0.79
N GLY A 40 -28.06 -10.24 -1.44
CA GLY A 40 -29.01 -10.63 -2.49
C GLY A 40 -28.36 -11.41 -3.63
N SER A 41 -27.16 -11.02 -4.04
CA SER A 41 -26.37 -11.73 -5.06
C SER A 41 -25.99 -13.14 -4.62
N ILE A 42 -25.54 -13.30 -3.37
CA ILE A 42 -25.19 -14.63 -2.82
C ILE A 42 -26.44 -15.51 -2.65
N MET A 43 -27.55 -14.96 -2.16
CA MET A 43 -28.81 -15.70 -2.02
C MET A 43 -29.36 -16.17 -3.36
N SER A 44 -29.22 -15.34 -4.39
CA SER A 44 -29.57 -15.67 -5.77
C SER A 44 -28.66 -16.78 -6.31
N LEU A 45 -27.34 -16.65 -6.14
CA LEU A 45 -26.36 -17.67 -6.50
C LEU A 45 -26.67 -19.02 -5.85
N LEU A 46 -26.95 -19.03 -4.55
CA LEU A 46 -27.23 -20.25 -3.81
C LEU A 46 -28.58 -20.89 -4.17
N ALA A 47 -29.51 -20.12 -4.76
CA ALA A 47 -30.78 -20.65 -5.26
C ALA A 47 -30.62 -21.46 -6.55
N ILE A 48 -29.53 -21.22 -7.28
CA ILE A 48 -29.24 -21.91 -8.54
C ILE A 48 -28.83 -23.35 -8.24
N LYS A 49 -29.49 -24.29 -8.91
CA LYS A 49 -29.16 -25.72 -8.80
C LYS A 49 -27.91 -26.04 -9.63
N PRO A 50 -27.05 -26.97 -9.18
CA PRO A 50 -25.93 -27.44 -9.99
C PRO A 50 -26.35 -27.87 -11.40
N GLY A 51 -25.65 -27.40 -12.42
CA GLY A 51 -25.93 -27.73 -13.82
C GLY A 51 -27.13 -27.01 -14.43
N GLN A 52 -27.84 -26.15 -13.68
CA GLN A 52 -28.96 -25.36 -14.22
C GLN A 52 -28.49 -24.37 -15.30
N PHE A 53 -27.29 -23.82 -15.12
CA PHE A 53 -26.65 -22.95 -16.10
C PHE A 53 -25.20 -23.41 -16.29
N LEU A 54 -24.72 -23.37 -17.54
CA LEU A 54 -23.33 -23.72 -17.86
C LEU A 54 -22.35 -22.64 -17.39
N THR A 55 -22.77 -21.38 -17.44
CA THR A 55 -21.89 -20.22 -17.25
C THR A 55 -22.45 -19.21 -16.26
N CYS A 56 -21.59 -18.67 -15.41
CA CYS A 56 -21.86 -17.50 -14.58
C CYS A 56 -20.99 -16.33 -15.02
N SER A 57 -21.57 -15.12 -15.10
CA SER A 57 -20.84 -13.90 -15.40
C SER A 57 -21.07 -12.89 -14.27
N LEU A 58 -19.99 -12.38 -13.70
CA LEU A 58 -19.99 -11.33 -12.67
C LEU A 58 -19.42 -10.05 -13.29
N ASP A 59 -20.30 -9.11 -13.62
CA ASP A 59 -19.96 -7.83 -14.27
C ASP A 59 -20.42 -6.62 -13.45
N THR A 60 -19.57 -5.93 -12.68
CA THR A 60 -18.15 -6.23 -12.36
C THR A 60 -18.01 -6.82 -10.95
N LEU A 61 -16.80 -7.29 -10.59
CA LEU A 61 -16.51 -7.82 -9.25
C LEU A 61 -16.56 -6.75 -8.14
N LYS A 62 -16.36 -5.47 -8.49
CA LYS A 62 -16.17 -4.38 -7.52
C LYS A 62 -17.37 -4.15 -6.59
N PRO A 63 -18.63 -4.07 -7.08
CA PRO A 63 -19.80 -4.00 -6.20
C PRO A 63 -19.90 -5.18 -5.21
N LEU A 64 -19.44 -6.37 -5.60
CA LEU A 64 -19.41 -7.53 -4.71
C LEU A 64 -18.33 -7.39 -3.63
N GLN A 65 -17.16 -6.84 -3.96
CA GLN A 65 -16.09 -6.54 -3.00
C GLN A 65 -16.51 -5.47 -1.99
N GLU A 66 -17.06 -4.36 -2.47
CA GLU A 66 -17.54 -3.26 -1.63
C GLU A 66 -18.70 -3.72 -0.75
N GLY A 67 -19.67 -4.44 -1.32
CA GLY A 67 -20.80 -4.97 -0.57
C GLY A 67 -20.40 -6.02 0.47
N ALA A 68 -19.42 -6.89 0.19
CA ALA A 68 -18.88 -7.83 1.19
C ALA A 68 -18.14 -7.09 2.32
N THR A 69 -17.44 -6.00 2.00
CA THR A 69 -16.78 -5.15 2.99
C THR A 69 -17.80 -4.49 3.92
N ASP A 70 -18.83 -3.86 3.35
CA ASP A 70 -19.91 -3.23 4.10
C ASP A 70 -20.68 -4.25 4.95
N TRP A 71 -20.97 -5.42 4.38
CA TRP A 71 -21.65 -6.50 5.11
C TRP A 71 -20.84 -6.97 6.32
N LEU A 72 -19.52 -7.11 6.20
CA LEU A 72 -18.67 -7.49 7.34
C LEU A 72 -18.56 -6.40 8.40
N LEU A 73 -18.67 -5.13 8.03
CA LEU A 73 -18.74 -4.05 9.02
C LEU A 73 -20.06 -4.09 9.80
N LEU A 74 -21.16 -4.55 9.20
CA LEU A 74 -22.43 -4.78 9.89
C LEU A 74 -22.44 -6.08 10.71
N HIS A 75 -21.68 -7.08 10.27
CA HIS A 75 -21.64 -8.42 10.88
C HIS A 75 -20.22 -8.89 11.26
N PRO A 76 -19.51 -8.16 12.13
CA PRO A 76 -18.13 -8.53 12.50
C PRO A 76 -18.06 -9.87 13.25
N GLU A 77 -19.17 -10.31 13.87
CA GLU A 77 -19.29 -11.61 14.51
C GLU A 77 -19.09 -12.78 13.53
N ALA A 78 -19.29 -12.59 12.23
CA ALA A 78 -19.08 -13.60 11.19
C ALA A 78 -17.67 -14.20 11.20
N PHE A 79 -16.69 -13.48 11.75
CA PHE A 79 -15.31 -13.91 11.95
C PHE A 79 -14.86 -13.81 13.42
N GLY A 80 -15.81 -13.70 14.36
CA GLY A 80 -15.51 -13.52 15.78
C GLY A 80 -14.76 -12.22 16.08
N LYS A 81 -15.04 -11.16 15.33
CA LYS A 81 -14.43 -9.83 15.48
C LYS A 81 -15.44 -8.81 15.99
N THR A 82 -14.95 -7.65 16.38
CA THR A 82 -15.78 -6.48 16.70
C THR A 82 -15.64 -5.40 15.63
N LEU A 83 -16.64 -4.51 15.52
CA LEU A 83 -16.58 -3.38 14.60
C LEU A 83 -15.35 -2.49 14.85
N ALA A 84 -15.03 -2.24 16.13
CA ALA A 84 -13.87 -1.44 16.52
C ALA A 84 -12.55 -2.06 16.02
N GLN A 85 -12.42 -3.40 16.05
CA GLN A 85 -11.25 -4.09 15.49
C GLN A 85 -11.15 -3.84 13.98
N TYR A 86 -12.24 -4.02 13.23
CA TYR A 86 -12.23 -3.77 11.78
C TYR A 86 -11.96 -2.31 11.44
N GLN A 87 -12.49 -1.35 12.19
CA GLN A 87 -12.23 0.07 11.96
C GLN A 87 -10.75 0.43 12.21
N LYS A 88 -10.13 -0.12 13.26
CA LYS A 88 -8.73 0.14 13.60
C LYS A 88 -7.73 -0.56 12.69
N MET A 89 -8.07 -1.75 12.18
CA MET A 89 -7.14 -2.64 11.47
C MET A 89 -7.69 -3.09 10.11
N LYS A 90 -8.27 -2.18 9.33
CA LYS A 90 -8.91 -2.50 8.03
C LYS A 90 -8.03 -3.35 7.13
N ALA A 91 -6.82 -2.88 6.82
CA ALA A 91 -5.92 -3.58 5.90
C ALA A 91 -5.44 -4.95 6.42
N ALA A 92 -5.27 -5.10 7.73
CA ALA A 92 -4.66 -6.27 8.34
C ALA A 92 -5.65 -7.40 8.66
N ILE A 93 -6.93 -7.09 8.88
CA ILE A 93 -7.94 -8.11 9.24
C ILE A 93 -9.21 -8.06 8.38
N LEU A 94 -9.80 -6.88 8.13
CA LEU A 94 -11.05 -6.80 7.35
C LEU A 94 -10.82 -7.25 5.91
N ILE A 95 -9.78 -6.72 5.25
CA ILE A 95 -9.49 -7.07 3.85
C ILE A 95 -9.20 -8.58 3.68
N PRO A 96 -8.37 -9.22 4.52
CA PRO A 96 -8.22 -10.69 4.50
C PRO A 96 -9.53 -11.45 4.68
N ASP A 97 -10.42 -11.04 5.60
CA ASP A 97 -11.71 -11.71 5.82
C ASP A 97 -12.64 -11.55 4.60
N VAL A 98 -12.72 -10.36 4.01
CA VAL A 98 -13.46 -10.12 2.76
C VAL A 98 -12.90 -11.01 1.64
N ARG A 99 -11.57 -11.09 1.49
CA ARG A 99 -10.93 -11.96 0.49
C ARG A 99 -11.31 -13.43 0.71
N LYS A 100 -11.37 -13.89 1.96
CA LYS A 100 -11.76 -15.27 2.27
C LYS A 100 -13.22 -15.57 1.90
N ILE A 101 -14.13 -14.63 2.13
CA ILE A 101 -15.52 -14.73 1.67
C ILE A 101 -15.57 -14.89 0.14
N LEU A 102 -14.90 -13.98 -0.58
CA LEU A 102 -14.93 -13.96 -2.05
C LEU A 102 -14.22 -15.18 -2.65
N ASP A 103 -13.11 -15.65 -2.04
CA ASP A 103 -12.46 -16.92 -2.38
C ASP A 103 -13.44 -18.08 -2.33
N HIS A 104 -14.17 -18.19 -1.23
CA HIS A 104 -15.13 -19.28 -1.04
C HIS A 104 -16.26 -19.20 -2.08
N ILE A 105 -16.81 -18.01 -2.32
CA ILE A 105 -17.86 -17.81 -3.33
C ILE A 105 -17.37 -18.24 -4.72
N LEU A 106 -16.20 -17.75 -5.15
CA LEU A 106 -15.69 -18.01 -6.50
C LEU A 106 -15.19 -19.45 -6.68
N LEU A 107 -14.51 -20.02 -5.69
CA LEU A 107 -13.89 -21.35 -5.80
C LEU A 107 -14.80 -22.50 -5.41
N VAL A 108 -15.78 -22.27 -4.54
CA VAL A 108 -16.68 -23.31 -4.02
C VAL A 108 -18.07 -23.16 -4.59
N GLU A 109 -18.71 -21.99 -4.39
CA GLU A 109 -20.13 -21.83 -4.74
C GLU A 109 -20.37 -21.72 -6.24
N CYS A 110 -19.55 -20.92 -6.93
CA CYS A 110 -19.61 -20.82 -8.39
C CYS A 110 -19.17 -22.13 -9.05
N ARG A 111 -18.04 -22.71 -8.62
CA ARG A 111 -17.49 -23.94 -9.21
C ARG A 111 -18.42 -25.16 -9.05
N SER A 112 -19.15 -25.26 -7.94
CA SER A 112 -20.11 -26.35 -7.73
C SER A 112 -21.38 -26.23 -8.57
N ARG A 113 -21.62 -25.06 -9.20
CA ARG A 113 -22.86 -24.79 -9.94
C ARG A 113 -22.67 -24.60 -11.44
N PHE A 114 -21.55 -24.02 -11.84
CA PHE A 114 -21.27 -23.65 -13.23
C PHE A 114 -19.99 -24.31 -13.73
N GLU A 115 -19.95 -24.63 -15.01
CA GLU A 115 -18.74 -25.13 -15.68
C GLU A 115 -17.73 -23.99 -15.91
N MET A 116 -18.21 -22.77 -16.16
CA MET A 116 -17.37 -21.59 -16.38
C MET A 116 -17.89 -20.40 -15.57
N THR A 117 -16.97 -19.73 -14.87
CA THR A 117 -17.25 -18.45 -14.21
C THR A 117 -16.37 -17.37 -14.81
N VAL A 118 -17.01 -16.34 -15.35
CA VAL A 118 -16.36 -15.16 -15.93
C VAL A 118 -16.50 -14.02 -14.94
N VAL A 119 -15.37 -13.38 -14.63
CA VAL A 119 -15.33 -12.25 -13.72
C VAL A 119 -14.67 -11.09 -14.45
N THR A 120 -15.38 -9.96 -14.55
CA THR A 120 -14.84 -8.73 -15.14
C THR A 120 -14.57 -7.71 -14.04
N TYR A 121 -13.58 -6.87 -14.28
CA TYR A 121 -13.27 -5.71 -13.45
C TYR A 121 -12.65 -4.64 -14.32
N HIS A 122 -12.88 -3.40 -13.94
CA HIS A 122 -12.28 -2.27 -14.61
C HIS A 122 -10.81 -2.12 -14.19
N GLN A 123 -10.05 -1.47 -15.06
CA GLN A 123 -8.72 -0.99 -14.74
C GLN A 123 -8.80 0.51 -14.46
N LYS A 124 -8.04 0.97 -13.47
CA LYS A 124 -7.85 2.39 -13.18
C LYS A 124 -6.41 2.79 -13.50
N ASN A 125 -6.18 4.09 -13.66
CA ASN A 125 -4.81 4.60 -13.74
C ASN A 125 -4.14 4.41 -12.39
N GLU A 126 -2.90 3.96 -12.41
CA GLU A 126 -2.04 3.96 -11.24
C GLU A 126 -1.56 5.39 -10.97
N TRP A 127 -1.51 5.72 -9.68
CA TRP A 127 -1.05 7.00 -9.18
C TRP A 127 0.12 6.77 -8.23
N GLU A 128 1.15 7.61 -8.36
CA GLU A 128 2.33 7.63 -7.49
C GLU A 128 2.34 8.95 -6.71
N GLY A 129 2.68 8.89 -5.41
CA GLY A 129 2.64 10.04 -4.50
C GLY A 129 1.42 10.07 -3.57
N GLN A 130 1.34 11.08 -2.69
CA GLN A 130 0.22 11.28 -1.75
C GLN A 130 -0.34 12.70 -1.85
N GLY A 131 -1.66 12.83 -1.70
CA GLY A 131 -2.36 14.12 -1.70
C GLY A 131 -2.14 14.89 -3.01
N GLU A 132 -1.74 16.15 -2.89
CA GLU A 132 -1.51 17.05 -4.02
C GLU A 132 -0.28 16.67 -4.89
N SER A 133 0.60 15.80 -4.39
CA SER A 133 1.74 15.26 -5.15
C SER A 133 1.40 14.01 -5.98
N ALA A 134 0.17 13.51 -5.89
CA ALA A 134 -0.26 12.33 -6.62
C ALA A 134 -0.29 12.60 -8.13
N HIS A 135 0.48 11.86 -8.90
CA HIS A 135 0.54 11.96 -10.35
C HIS A 135 0.32 10.60 -11.01
N LYS A 136 -0.22 10.60 -12.23
CA LYS A 136 -0.49 9.36 -12.99
C LYS A 136 0.83 8.75 -13.47
N THR A 137 1.04 7.46 -13.21
CA THR A 137 2.23 6.73 -13.70
C THR A 137 2.13 6.38 -15.19
N GLY A 138 0.94 6.48 -15.77
CA GLY A 138 0.63 6.00 -17.12
C GLY A 138 0.38 4.49 -17.18
N GLN A 139 0.61 3.76 -16.08
CA GLN A 139 0.22 2.36 -15.96
C GLN A 139 -1.24 2.22 -15.57
N ARG A 140 -1.81 1.07 -15.93
CA ARG A 140 -3.17 0.69 -15.55
C ARG A 140 -3.11 -0.48 -14.59
N ILE A 141 -3.74 -0.30 -13.43
CA ILE A 141 -3.86 -1.34 -12.41
C ILE A 141 -5.31 -1.79 -12.31
N SER A 142 -5.49 -3.07 -11.98
CA SER A 142 -6.81 -3.65 -11.72
C SER A 142 -7.49 -2.93 -10.55
N GLU A 143 -8.78 -2.61 -10.68
CA GLU A 143 -9.59 -2.19 -9.52
C GLU A 143 -9.89 -3.36 -8.58
N ALA A 144 -10.01 -4.58 -9.13
CA ALA A 144 -10.11 -5.77 -8.30
C ALA A 144 -8.77 -6.03 -7.59
N TRP A 145 -8.86 -6.42 -6.32
CA TRP A 145 -7.71 -6.95 -5.59
C TRP A 145 -7.06 -8.12 -6.34
N GLU A 146 -5.81 -8.42 -5.99
CA GLU A 146 -4.97 -9.53 -6.50
C GLU A 146 -5.67 -10.92 -6.49
N LEU A 147 -6.82 -11.01 -5.84
CA LEU A 147 -7.73 -12.15 -5.87
C LEU A 147 -8.01 -12.68 -7.28
N ALA A 148 -8.38 -11.79 -8.22
CA ALA A 148 -8.76 -12.21 -9.57
C ALA A 148 -7.61 -12.86 -10.32
N ASP A 149 -6.41 -12.30 -10.20
CA ASP A 149 -5.18 -12.84 -10.78
C ASP A 149 -4.86 -14.22 -10.19
N ARG A 150 -4.90 -14.34 -8.86
CA ARG A 150 -4.59 -15.61 -8.18
C ARG A 150 -5.55 -16.75 -8.51
N LEU A 151 -6.86 -16.46 -8.60
CA LEU A 151 -7.90 -17.48 -8.71
C LEU A 151 -8.20 -17.89 -10.16
N SER A 152 -7.95 -17.00 -11.12
CA SER A 152 -8.32 -17.23 -12.51
C SER A 152 -7.48 -18.36 -13.13
N THR A 153 -8.14 -19.15 -13.99
CA THR A 153 -7.45 -20.12 -14.86
C THR A 153 -6.95 -19.41 -16.13
N LEU A 154 -7.71 -18.41 -16.59
CA LEU A 154 -7.36 -17.50 -17.68
C LEU A 154 -7.57 -16.07 -17.19
N TYR A 155 -6.51 -15.27 -17.28
CA TYR A 155 -6.51 -13.86 -16.98
C TYR A 155 -6.15 -13.10 -18.26
N ALA A 156 -6.99 -12.13 -18.64
CA ALA A 156 -6.77 -11.37 -19.87
C ALA A 156 -7.18 -9.90 -19.73
N THR A 157 -6.39 -9.02 -20.31
CA THR A 157 -6.73 -7.60 -20.45
C THR A 157 -7.39 -7.38 -21.81
N LEU A 158 -8.63 -6.88 -21.80
CA LEU A 158 -9.38 -6.62 -23.02
C LEU A 158 -9.11 -5.22 -23.56
N ASP A 159 -8.85 -5.13 -24.86
CA ASP A 159 -8.55 -3.88 -25.55
C ASP A 159 -9.44 -3.68 -26.78
N ARG A 160 -10.02 -2.47 -26.88
CA ARG A 160 -10.84 -2.01 -28.01
C ARG A 160 -10.24 -0.77 -28.68
N ARG A 161 -8.95 -0.51 -28.51
CA ARG A 161 -8.27 0.58 -29.21
C ARG A 161 -8.39 0.38 -30.73
N PRO A 162 -8.78 1.42 -31.49
CA PRO A 162 -8.79 1.34 -32.94
C PRO A 162 -7.40 1.00 -33.46
N LYS A 163 -7.32 0.11 -34.45
CA LYS A 163 -6.03 -0.28 -35.07
C LYS A 163 -5.32 0.89 -35.77
N ALA A 164 -6.06 1.95 -36.12
CA ALA A 164 -5.52 3.16 -36.74
C ALA A 164 -6.30 4.39 -36.26
N LYS A 165 -5.62 5.54 -36.20
CA LYS A 165 -6.21 6.84 -35.84
C LYS A 165 -7.38 7.16 -36.79
N GLY A 166 -8.52 7.59 -36.23
CA GLY A 166 -9.72 7.91 -37.00
C GLY A 166 -10.62 6.73 -37.35
N LYS A 167 -10.26 5.50 -36.99
CA LYS A 167 -11.16 4.32 -37.15
C LYS A 167 -12.02 4.11 -35.91
N SER A 168 -13.18 3.49 -36.09
CA SER A 168 -14.05 3.09 -34.99
C SER A 168 -13.40 1.98 -34.15
N ALA A 169 -13.72 1.98 -32.85
CA ALA A 169 -13.34 0.90 -31.95
C ALA A 169 -13.99 -0.41 -32.43
N PRO A 170 -13.24 -1.53 -32.52
CA PRO A 170 -13.81 -2.80 -32.91
C PRO A 170 -14.91 -3.24 -31.93
N ARG A 171 -15.91 -3.94 -32.47
CA ARG A 171 -17.00 -4.53 -31.68
C ARG A 171 -16.49 -5.63 -30.75
N VAL A 172 -15.63 -6.50 -31.28
CA VAL A 172 -14.99 -7.58 -30.53
C VAL A 172 -13.63 -7.07 -30.03
N PRO A 173 -13.35 -7.14 -28.71
CA PRO A 173 -12.06 -6.76 -28.19
C PRO A 173 -10.98 -7.76 -28.59
N SER A 174 -9.73 -7.29 -28.68
CA SER A 174 -8.58 -8.19 -28.56
C SER A 174 -8.29 -8.43 -27.08
N GLY A 175 -7.69 -9.56 -26.75
CA GLY A 175 -7.31 -9.90 -25.38
C GLY A 175 -5.81 -10.10 -25.27
N LEU A 176 -5.18 -9.41 -24.33
CA LEU A 176 -3.79 -9.66 -23.93
C LEU A 176 -3.82 -10.69 -22.81
N VAL A 177 -3.29 -11.88 -23.08
CA VAL A 177 -3.10 -12.93 -22.08
C VAL A 177 -1.84 -12.55 -21.31
N THR A 178 -2.01 -11.94 -20.14
CA THR A 178 -0.93 -11.21 -19.49
C THR A 178 0.17 -12.13 -18.95
N TRP A 179 1.36 -12.00 -19.50
CA TRP A 179 2.65 -12.53 -19.02
C TRP A 179 3.51 -11.33 -18.56
N PRO A 180 4.45 -11.41 -17.59
CA PRO A 180 5.00 -12.59 -16.89
C PRO A 180 4.32 -12.97 -15.56
N TYR A 181 3.28 -12.24 -15.12
CA TYR A 181 2.67 -12.46 -13.80
C TYR A 181 1.26 -13.08 -13.82
N GLY A 182 0.61 -13.23 -14.98
CA GLY A 182 -0.63 -14.00 -15.10
C GLY A 182 -0.32 -15.46 -15.43
N LYS A 183 -0.40 -16.35 -14.44
CA LYS A 183 -0.33 -17.80 -14.66
C LYS A 183 -1.56 -18.23 -15.45
N SER A 184 -1.54 -18.17 -16.78
CA SER A 184 -2.53 -18.91 -17.56
C SER A 184 -2.32 -20.38 -17.25
N ARG A 185 -3.23 -20.95 -16.46
CA ARG A 185 -3.23 -22.38 -16.12
C ARG A 185 -3.79 -23.23 -17.26
N LEU A 186 -4.20 -22.59 -18.37
CA LEU A 186 -4.54 -23.24 -19.62
C LEU A 186 -3.26 -23.70 -20.33
N LEU A 187 -2.79 -24.87 -19.92
CA LEU A 187 -1.61 -25.54 -20.45
C LEU A 187 -2.03 -26.88 -21.07
N ARG A 188 -1.32 -27.29 -22.12
CA ARG A 188 -1.40 -28.63 -22.69
C ARG A 188 -0.05 -29.30 -22.51
N VAL A 189 -0.02 -30.58 -22.17
CA VAL A 189 1.23 -31.34 -22.11
C VAL A 189 1.57 -31.83 -23.51
N ARG A 190 2.75 -31.46 -24.02
CA ARG A 190 3.33 -31.94 -25.28
C ARG A 190 4.70 -32.50 -24.96
N ASP A 191 4.93 -33.78 -25.28
CA ASP A 191 6.20 -34.47 -25.02
C ASP A 191 6.66 -34.37 -23.55
N GLY A 192 5.70 -34.40 -22.62
CA GLY A 192 5.96 -34.25 -21.17
C GLY A 192 6.16 -32.81 -20.69
N VAL A 193 6.18 -31.83 -21.59
CA VAL A 193 6.38 -30.40 -21.26
C VAL A 193 5.04 -29.66 -21.31
N PRO A 194 4.67 -28.89 -20.27
CA PRO A 194 3.50 -28.03 -20.31
C PRO A 194 3.77 -26.84 -21.24
N VAL A 195 3.01 -26.76 -22.33
CA VAL A 195 3.01 -25.63 -23.27
C VAL A 195 1.73 -24.82 -23.12
N PRO A 196 1.79 -23.47 -23.22
CA PRO A 196 0.58 -22.67 -23.13
C PRO A 196 -0.31 -22.91 -24.35
N VAL A 197 -1.62 -22.83 -24.11
CA VAL A 197 -2.64 -23.14 -25.13
C VAL A 197 -3.07 -21.91 -25.91
N LEU A 198 -2.89 -20.72 -25.31
CA LEU A 198 -3.31 -19.45 -25.87
C LEU A 198 -2.10 -18.60 -26.26
N PRO A 199 -2.14 -17.90 -27.41
CA PRO A 199 -1.09 -16.96 -27.77
C PRO A 199 -1.03 -15.79 -26.75
N PRO A 200 0.11 -15.07 -26.66
CA PRO A 200 0.23 -13.89 -25.80
C PRO A 200 -0.87 -12.85 -26.06
N ARG A 201 -1.33 -12.74 -27.31
CA ARG A 201 -2.46 -11.90 -27.69
C ARG A 201 -3.47 -12.69 -28.50
N LEU A 202 -4.74 -12.62 -28.11
CA LEU A 202 -5.86 -13.06 -28.94
C LEU A 202 -6.36 -11.89 -29.79
N PRO A 203 -6.33 -11.98 -31.13
CA PRO A 203 -6.87 -10.96 -32.01
C PRO A 203 -8.35 -10.68 -31.76
N GLU A 204 -9.11 -11.73 -31.49
CA GLU A 204 -10.53 -11.72 -31.15
C GLU A 204 -10.70 -12.49 -29.85
N PHE A 205 -11.09 -11.80 -28.78
CA PHE A 205 -11.29 -12.42 -27.48
C PHE A 205 -12.75 -12.85 -27.33
N THR A 206 -13.06 -14.01 -27.91
CA THR A 206 -14.37 -14.66 -27.81
C THR A 206 -14.23 -16.08 -27.25
N PRO A 207 -15.26 -16.63 -26.60
CA PRO A 207 -15.26 -18.02 -26.16
C PRO A 207 -14.96 -19.00 -27.30
N GLU A 208 -15.48 -18.74 -28.49
CA GLU A 208 -15.25 -19.57 -29.69
C GLU A 208 -13.78 -19.54 -30.10
N ALA A 209 -13.15 -18.36 -30.14
CA ALA A 209 -11.73 -18.22 -30.46
C ALA A 209 -10.85 -18.92 -29.42
N ILE A 210 -11.16 -18.76 -28.12
CA ILE A 210 -10.45 -19.45 -27.03
C ILE A 210 -10.53 -20.97 -27.22
N ARG A 211 -11.72 -21.52 -27.48
CA ARG A 211 -11.92 -22.95 -27.73
C ARG A 211 -11.19 -23.44 -28.98
N ALA A 212 -11.14 -22.63 -30.03
CA ALA A 212 -10.38 -22.97 -31.25
C ALA A 212 -8.89 -23.13 -30.95
N TYR A 213 -8.28 -22.23 -30.18
CA TYR A 213 -6.90 -22.38 -29.71
C TYR A 213 -6.73 -23.55 -28.74
N MET A 214 -7.74 -23.87 -27.92
CA MET A 214 -7.69 -25.07 -27.08
C MET A 214 -7.63 -26.37 -27.88
N ALA A 215 -8.40 -26.46 -28.97
CA ALA A 215 -8.35 -27.61 -29.86
C ALA A 215 -7.04 -27.67 -30.67
N SER A 216 -6.61 -26.51 -31.17
CA SER A 216 -5.42 -26.35 -32.01
C SER A 216 -4.53 -25.21 -31.47
N PRO A 217 -3.62 -25.50 -30.52
CA PRO A 217 -2.73 -24.50 -29.94
C PRO A 217 -1.86 -23.80 -30.99
N PRO A 218 -1.43 -22.56 -30.74
CA PRO A 218 -0.61 -21.82 -31.70
C PRO A 218 0.80 -22.42 -31.81
N ASP A 219 1.41 -22.23 -32.97
CA ASP A 219 2.83 -22.51 -33.17
C ASP A 219 3.65 -21.34 -32.59
N TYR A 220 4.28 -21.55 -31.44
CA TYR A 220 5.05 -20.51 -30.75
C TYR A 220 6.31 -20.10 -31.50
N ASP A 221 6.86 -20.98 -32.34
CA ASP A 221 8.02 -20.65 -33.16
C ASP A 221 7.61 -19.73 -34.34
N ASN A 222 6.33 -19.77 -34.72
CA ASN A 222 5.79 -19.06 -35.89
C ASN A 222 4.48 -18.32 -35.59
N LEU A 223 4.43 -17.57 -34.49
CA LEU A 223 3.22 -16.79 -34.12
C LEU A 223 2.85 -15.78 -35.21
N LYS A 224 1.56 -15.74 -35.56
CA LYS A 224 1.02 -14.76 -36.52
C LYS A 224 1.20 -13.34 -35.98
N PRO A 225 1.30 -12.31 -36.84
CA PRO A 225 1.47 -10.92 -36.39
C PRO A 225 0.42 -10.45 -35.37
N GLY A 226 -0.83 -10.91 -35.49
CA GLY A 226 -1.90 -10.56 -34.55
C GLY A 226 -1.83 -11.29 -33.20
N GLU A 227 -1.12 -12.41 -33.13
CA GLU A 227 -0.97 -13.28 -31.95
C GLU A 227 0.20 -12.86 -31.05
N ARG A 228 1.11 -12.04 -31.57
CA ARG A 228 2.25 -11.48 -30.85
C ARG A 228 1.79 -10.39 -29.89
N MET A 229 2.59 -10.18 -28.83
CA MET A 229 2.44 -8.99 -28.00
C MET A 229 2.56 -7.73 -28.89
N PRO A 230 1.77 -6.68 -28.62
CA PRO A 230 2.03 -5.38 -29.23
C PRO A 230 3.47 -4.97 -28.93
N ASP A 231 4.18 -4.39 -29.90
CA ASP A 231 5.46 -3.75 -29.62
C ASP A 231 5.20 -2.60 -28.62
N ASP A 232 5.62 -2.80 -27.37
CA ASP A 232 5.53 -1.83 -26.26
C ASP A 232 6.52 -0.66 -26.44
N THR A 233 6.74 -0.20 -27.68
CA THR A 233 7.33 1.12 -27.88
C THR A 233 6.36 2.12 -27.28
N LEU A 234 6.78 2.81 -26.21
CA LEU A 234 6.02 3.86 -25.52
C LEU A 234 5.18 4.64 -26.52
N THR A 235 3.87 4.73 -26.28
CA THR A 235 3.01 5.55 -27.15
C THR A 235 3.51 6.99 -27.14
N ASP A 236 3.26 7.77 -28.19
CA ASP A 236 3.74 9.15 -28.25
C ASP A 236 3.26 9.99 -27.04
N ASP A 237 2.06 9.71 -26.54
CA ASP A 237 1.53 10.31 -25.30
C ASP A 237 2.32 9.90 -24.04
N GLN A 238 2.74 8.62 -23.95
CA GLN A 238 3.58 8.14 -22.85
C GLN A 238 5.00 8.72 -22.96
N LYS A 239 5.55 8.82 -24.17
CA LYS A 239 6.82 9.51 -24.41
C LYS A 239 6.73 10.98 -24.02
N LEU A 240 5.63 11.64 -24.33
CA LEU A 240 5.40 13.04 -23.98
C LEU A 240 5.27 13.23 -22.46
N LEU A 241 4.57 12.33 -21.77
CA LEU A 241 4.49 12.34 -20.30
C LEU A 241 5.85 12.08 -19.64
N VAL A 242 6.63 11.14 -20.16
CA VAL A 242 8.00 10.89 -19.69
C VAL A 242 8.88 12.10 -19.97
N ALA A 243 8.78 12.73 -21.14
CA ALA A 243 9.52 13.94 -21.48
C ALA A 243 9.14 15.13 -20.58
N ALA A 244 7.86 15.31 -20.28
CA ALA A 244 7.39 16.32 -19.32
C ALA A 244 7.98 16.05 -17.92
N ARG A 245 7.99 14.79 -17.46
CA ARG A 245 8.59 14.40 -16.18
C ARG A 245 10.10 14.65 -16.13
N VAL A 246 10.81 14.35 -17.21
CA VAL A 246 12.24 14.65 -17.33
C VAL A 246 12.46 16.15 -17.25
N SER A 247 11.67 16.94 -17.98
CA SER A 247 11.75 18.41 -17.96
C SER A 247 11.46 18.99 -16.56
N ASP A 248 10.45 18.51 -15.85
CA ASP A 248 10.12 18.99 -14.50
C ASP A 248 11.20 18.63 -13.48
N ASN A 249 11.74 17.41 -13.56
CA ASN A 249 12.85 16.97 -12.72
C ASN A 249 14.14 17.76 -13.01
N GLU A 250 14.42 18.06 -14.29
CA GLU A 250 15.56 18.89 -14.70
C GLU A 250 15.41 20.33 -14.18
N ARG A 251 14.20 20.90 -14.25
CA ARG A 251 13.91 22.22 -13.66
C ARG A 251 14.15 22.22 -12.16
N ALA A 252 13.54 21.30 -11.41
CA ALA A 252 13.74 21.20 -9.96
C ALA A 252 15.21 20.98 -9.58
N THR A 253 15.93 20.17 -10.36
CA THR A 253 17.38 19.96 -10.17
C THR A 253 18.18 21.23 -10.44
N SER A 254 17.80 22.02 -11.45
CA SER A 254 18.46 23.30 -11.76
C SER A 254 18.20 24.37 -10.70
N GLU A 255 16.97 24.46 -10.19
CA GLU A 255 16.60 25.37 -9.09
C GLU A 255 17.35 25.02 -7.80
N ASN A 256 17.45 23.74 -7.48
CA ASN A 256 18.23 23.27 -6.32
C ASN A 256 19.73 23.57 -6.47
N LYS A 257 20.29 23.42 -7.68
CA LYS A 257 21.69 23.79 -7.96
C LYS A 257 21.93 25.30 -7.81
N LEU A 258 21.00 26.13 -8.29
CA LEU A 258 21.06 27.58 -8.14
C LEU A 258 20.99 27.98 -6.67
N SER A 259 20.02 27.44 -5.92
CA SER A 259 19.89 27.70 -4.48
C SER A 259 21.14 27.26 -3.69
N ALA A 260 21.71 26.09 -4.01
CA ALA A 260 22.94 25.62 -3.39
C ALA A 260 24.14 26.52 -3.69
N LEU A 261 24.26 27.03 -4.93
CA LEU A 261 25.31 27.97 -5.32
C LEU A 261 25.15 29.34 -4.64
N GLU A 262 23.92 29.84 -4.51
CA GLU A 262 23.62 31.08 -3.78
C GLU A 262 23.96 30.96 -2.29
N LEU A 263 23.62 29.83 -1.67
CA LEU A 263 23.94 29.54 -0.27
C LEU A 263 25.45 29.39 -0.04
N ALA A 264 26.17 28.76 -0.97
CA ALA A 264 27.63 28.69 -0.95
C ALA A 264 28.29 30.07 -1.11
N ARG A 265 27.76 30.93 -1.99
CA ARG A 265 28.22 32.32 -2.16
C ARG A 265 27.96 33.16 -0.91
N ALA A 266 26.81 32.99 -0.25
CA ALA A 266 26.49 33.67 1.00
C ALA A 266 27.39 33.21 2.17
N ALA A 267 27.75 31.92 2.21
CA ALA A 267 28.69 31.38 3.19
C ALA A 267 30.12 31.91 2.97
N ALA A 268 30.57 32.02 1.71
CA ALA A 268 31.89 32.58 1.37
C ALA A 268 31.99 34.10 1.59
N ALA A 269 30.86 34.82 1.59
CA ALA A 269 30.81 36.27 1.84
C ALA A 269 30.79 36.63 3.34
N ARG A 270 30.80 35.66 4.27
CA ARG A 270 30.98 35.92 5.70
C ARG A 270 32.48 36.13 6.00
N PRO A 271 32.93 37.32 6.42
CA PRO A 271 34.34 37.57 6.70
C PRO A 271 34.80 36.78 7.93
N GLN A 272 35.80 35.90 7.75
CA GLN A 272 36.57 35.32 8.84
C GLN A 272 37.52 36.37 9.43
N GLN A 273 37.15 36.94 10.57
CA GLN A 273 38.10 37.51 11.52
C GLN A 273 38.68 36.37 12.37
N THR A 274 39.75 35.71 11.92
CA THR A 274 40.74 35.09 12.82
C THR A 274 42.05 34.79 12.08
N ALA A 275 43.13 35.47 12.53
CA ALA A 275 44.58 35.20 12.48
C ALA A 275 45.18 34.40 11.29
N GLN A 276 46.07 34.96 10.46
CA GLN A 276 47.49 35.32 10.68
C GLN A 276 48.46 34.16 11.00
N GLN A 277 49.58 34.15 10.24
CA GLN A 277 50.84 33.36 10.33
C GLN A 277 50.82 32.01 9.56
N MET A 278 51.70 31.69 8.59
CA MET A 278 53.07 32.14 8.29
C MET A 278 53.36 32.17 6.77
N THR A 279 54.15 33.15 6.34
CA THR A 279 55.03 33.21 5.15
C THR A 279 56.23 32.25 5.36
N VAL A 280 56.99 31.71 4.38
CA VAL A 280 57.87 32.32 3.36
C VAL A 280 58.39 31.19 2.41
N SER A 281 58.51 31.43 1.10
CA SER A 281 59.78 31.36 0.32
C SER A 281 59.58 31.21 -1.20
N LEU A 282 60.28 32.06 -1.96
CA LEU A 282 60.34 32.17 -3.43
C LEU A 282 61.72 31.70 -3.93
N GLY A 283 61.79 31.08 -5.11
CA GLY A 283 63.02 31.04 -5.91
C GLY A 283 62.99 30.04 -7.09
N PRO A 284 63.31 30.42 -8.35
CA PRO A 284 62.91 29.69 -9.58
C PRO A 284 64.07 28.97 -10.30
N VAL A 285 63.75 27.98 -11.14
CA VAL A 285 64.58 27.63 -12.33
C VAL A 285 63.76 26.98 -13.45
N ALA A 286 64.25 27.18 -14.67
CA ALA A 286 63.55 27.09 -15.94
C ALA A 286 63.45 25.69 -16.58
N ALA A 287 62.39 25.55 -17.37
CA ALA A 287 62.16 24.75 -18.57
C ALA A 287 63.06 23.54 -18.92
N THR A 288 62.42 22.37 -19.09
CA THR A 288 62.71 21.47 -20.21
C THR A 288 61.41 20.77 -20.62
N ILE A 289 61.08 20.87 -21.91
CA ILE A 289 59.92 20.28 -22.56
C ILE A 289 60.29 18.84 -22.96
N GLN A 290 59.60 17.85 -22.40
CA GLN A 290 59.53 16.48 -22.92
C GLN A 290 58.18 15.86 -22.51
N PRO A 291 57.44 15.21 -23.43
CA PRO A 291 56.10 14.71 -23.14
C PRO A 291 56.18 13.36 -22.39
N PRO A 292 55.63 13.22 -21.17
CA PRO A 292 55.51 11.93 -20.53
C PRO A 292 54.20 11.26 -20.91
N ALA A 293 54.26 9.93 -20.95
CA ALA A 293 53.20 9.00 -21.22
C ALA A 293 51.88 9.32 -20.49
N GLN A 294 50.75 9.05 -21.15
CA GLN A 294 49.42 9.09 -20.58
C GLN A 294 49.36 8.20 -19.33
N ALA A 295 49.47 8.82 -18.16
CA ALA A 295 49.08 8.20 -16.90
C ALA A 295 47.56 7.98 -16.96
N GLN A 296 47.15 6.72 -17.03
CA GLN A 296 45.75 6.32 -16.83
C GLN A 296 45.31 6.88 -15.49
N GLN A 297 44.34 7.80 -15.50
CA GLN A 297 43.65 8.22 -14.29
C GLN A 297 43.03 6.96 -13.65
N PRO A 298 43.22 6.72 -12.35
CA PRO A 298 42.58 5.60 -11.68
C PRO A 298 41.06 5.78 -11.81
N VAL A 299 40.41 4.85 -12.51
CA VAL A 299 38.95 4.83 -12.64
C VAL A 299 38.38 4.72 -11.23
N PRO A 300 37.47 5.61 -10.81
CA PRO A 300 36.85 5.51 -9.49
C PRO A 300 36.13 4.17 -9.39
N VAL A 301 36.52 3.35 -8.41
CA VAL A 301 35.88 2.06 -8.15
C VAL A 301 34.60 2.33 -7.37
N TYR A 302 33.47 2.30 -8.07
CA TYR A 302 32.14 2.48 -7.48
C TYR A 302 31.72 1.27 -6.64
N ALA A 303 30.82 1.52 -5.69
CA ALA A 303 30.17 0.52 -4.87
C ALA A 303 29.67 -0.66 -5.70
N THR A 304 29.98 -1.89 -5.29
CA THR A 304 29.48 -3.09 -5.94
C THR A 304 27.95 -3.19 -5.85
N SER A 305 27.31 -3.89 -6.78
CA SER A 305 25.86 -4.13 -6.76
C SER A 305 25.40 -4.82 -5.46
N GLY A 306 26.26 -5.67 -4.87
CA GLY A 306 26.03 -6.28 -3.57
C GLY A 306 25.97 -5.26 -2.43
N GLN A 307 26.96 -4.36 -2.34
CA GLN A 307 26.99 -3.30 -1.32
C GLN A 307 25.79 -2.35 -1.46
N GLN A 308 25.42 -1.98 -2.69
CA GLN A 308 24.24 -1.12 -2.93
C GLN A 308 22.94 -1.79 -2.49
N SER A 309 22.77 -3.09 -2.78
CA SER A 309 21.60 -3.86 -2.36
C SER A 309 21.52 -3.99 -0.83
N GLU A 310 22.65 -4.22 -0.16
CA GLU A 310 22.70 -4.31 1.30
C GLU A 310 22.35 -2.96 1.95
N MET A 311 22.95 -1.86 1.49
CA MET A 311 22.64 -0.52 1.97
C MET A 311 21.14 -0.20 1.84
N MET A 312 20.53 -0.52 0.69
CA MET A 312 19.10 -0.34 0.47
C MET A 312 18.24 -1.19 1.42
N GLY A 313 18.65 -2.43 1.69
CA GLY A 313 17.99 -3.29 2.65
C GLY A 313 18.01 -2.71 4.08
N LEU A 314 19.16 -2.22 4.52
CA LEU A 314 19.32 -1.64 5.86
C LEU A 314 18.60 -0.29 6.01
N LEU A 315 18.63 0.56 4.98
CA LEU A 315 17.90 1.83 4.95
C LEU A 315 16.38 1.59 5.07
N ARG A 316 15.82 0.63 4.34
CA ARG A 316 14.39 0.26 4.46
C ARG A 316 14.02 -0.30 5.83
N LYS A 317 14.97 -0.91 6.54
CA LYS A 317 14.75 -1.46 7.89
C LYS A 317 14.83 -0.36 8.97
N LEU A 318 15.64 0.66 8.76
CA LEU A 318 15.87 1.72 9.73
C LEU A 318 14.86 2.86 9.65
N PHE A 319 14.46 3.24 8.44
CA PHE A 319 13.63 4.41 8.15
C PHE A 319 12.22 4.00 7.69
N ALA A 320 11.21 4.75 8.12
CA ALA A 320 9.81 4.44 7.77
C ALA A 320 9.49 4.83 6.32
N THR A 321 10.18 5.85 5.80
CA THR A 321 9.98 6.38 4.46
C THR A 321 11.31 6.56 3.71
N GLY A 322 11.24 6.54 2.38
CA GLY A 322 12.41 6.81 1.53
C GLY A 322 12.96 8.24 1.68
N ALA A 323 12.11 9.21 2.03
CA ALA A 323 12.49 10.59 2.26
C ALA A 323 13.37 10.75 3.51
N GLU A 324 13.00 10.09 4.63
CA GLU A 324 13.83 10.05 5.84
C GLU A 324 15.21 9.43 5.58
N ALA A 325 15.25 8.34 4.80
CA ALA A 325 16.49 7.70 4.39
C ALA A 325 17.37 8.64 3.54
N GLN A 326 16.77 9.40 2.62
CA GLN A 326 17.50 10.38 1.78
C GLN A 326 18.05 11.55 2.61
N VAL A 327 17.28 12.10 3.53
CA VAL A 327 17.73 13.18 4.44
C VAL A 327 18.90 12.68 5.30
N TRP A 328 18.79 11.48 5.87
CA TRP A 328 19.87 10.89 6.66
C TRP A 328 21.14 10.65 5.82
N MET A 329 21.00 10.13 4.60
CA MET A 329 22.12 9.94 3.67
C MET A 329 22.79 11.25 3.31
N GLN A 330 22.02 12.32 3.08
CA GLN A 330 22.54 13.65 2.80
C GLN A 330 23.30 14.22 4.01
N GLU A 331 22.72 14.15 5.21
CA GLU A 331 23.30 14.72 6.42
C GLU A 331 24.51 13.94 6.96
N LYS A 332 24.49 12.61 6.87
CA LYS A 332 25.52 11.74 7.49
C LYS A 332 26.54 11.20 6.51
N CYS A 333 26.23 11.21 5.22
CA CYS A 333 27.07 10.65 4.16
C CYS A 333 27.36 11.67 3.05
N GLY A 334 26.76 12.86 3.06
CA GLY A 334 27.04 13.91 2.08
C GLY A 334 26.56 13.61 0.66
N THR A 335 25.70 12.61 0.49
CA THR A 335 25.23 12.14 -0.83
C THR A 335 23.76 11.72 -0.76
N THR A 336 23.00 12.03 -1.81
CA THR A 336 21.61 11.58 -1.99
C THR A 336 21.48 10.41 -2.96
N ASN A 337 22.57 10.05 -3.67
CA ASN A 337 22.56 9.03 -4.70
C ASN A 337 23.54 7.90 -4.36
N LEU A 338 22.99 6.70 -4.15
CA LEU A 338 23.75 5.49 -3.86
C LEU A 338 24.60 5.02 -5.05
N ALA A 339 24.19 5.38 -6.28
CA ALA A 339 24.89 4.96 -7.50
C ALA A 339 26.22 5.70 -7.71
N THR A 340 26.45 6.82 -7.01
CA THR A 340 27.67 7.64 -7.15
C THR A 340 28.68 7.42 -6.03
N ILE A 341 28.41 6.49 -5.13
CA ILE A 341 29.24 6.21 -3.94
C ILE A 341 30.40 5.29 -4.32
N THR A 342 31.60 5.59 -3.85
CA THR A 342 32.80 4.75 -4.02
C THR A 342 32.78 3.55 -3.08
N ASN A 343 33.54 2.48 -3.38
CA ASN A 343 33.63 1.31 -2.50
C ASN A 343 34.00 1.68 -1.05
N SER A 344 34.95 2.60 -0.85
CA SER A 344 35.38 3.04 0.47
C SER A 344 34.29 3.81 1.24
N GLU A 345 33.47 4.59 0.54
CA GLU A 345 32.36 5.30 1.16
C GLU A 345 31.22 4.34 1.50
N ALA A 346 30.95 3.35 0.64
CA ALA A 346 29.92 2.33 0.86
C ALA A 346 30.17 1.54 2.16
N ASP A 347 31.41 1.14 2.42
CA ASP A 347 31.78 0.45 3.67
C ASP A 347 31.55 1.34 4.91
N GLY A 348 31.86 2.63 4.80
CA GLY A 348 31.60 3.61 5.85
C GLY A 348 30.12 3.83 6.14
N VAL A 349 29.27 3.80 5.11
CA VAL A 349 27.80 3.88 5.24
C VAL A 349 27.25 2.60 5.87
N LEU A 350 27.66 1.42 5.38
CA LEU A 350 27.23 0.13 5.93
C LEU A 350 27.57 -0.01 7.41
N ALA A 351 28.77 0.41 7.82
CA ALA A 351 29.17 0.39 9.24
C ALA A 351 28.26 1.27 10.12
N LYS A 352 27.85 2.46 9.63
CA LYS A 352 26.92 3.34 10.35
C LYS A 352 25.52 2.75 10.43
N LEU A 353 25.01 2.16 9.34
CA LEU A 353 23.68 1.53 9.31
C LEU A 353 23.61 0.32 10.25
N HIS A 354 24.62 -0.54 10.24
CA HIS A 354 24.70 -1.68 11.16
C HIS A 354 24.76 -1.23 12.63
N LYS A 355 25.51 -0.16 12.94
CA LYS A 355 25.54 0.43 14.29
C LYS A 355 24.18 0.97 14.74
N MET A 356 23.43 1.59 13.84
CA MET A 356 22.08 2.09 14.13
C MET A 356 21.08 0.95 14.39
N ILE A 357 21.17 -0.13 13.63
CA ILE A 357 20.33 -1.32 13.85
C ILE A 357 20.63 -1.90 15.22
N ALA A 358 21.91 -2.07 15.57
CA ALA A 358 22.32 -2.57 16.87
C ALA A 358 21.79 -1.70 18.03
N ALA A 359 21.81 -0.36 17.89
CA ALA A 359 21.28 0.56 18.88
C ALA A 359 19.74 0.50 19.03
N LYS A 360 19.01 0.30 17.92
CA LYS A 360 17.53 0.20 17.92
C LYS A 360 17.01 -1.10 18.55
N THR A 361 17.85 -2.12 18.65
CA THR A 361 17.55 -3.41 19.31
C THR A 361 17.77 -3.44 20.82
N MET A 362 18.25 -2.36 21.45
CA MET A 362 18.34 -2.26 22.91
C MET A 362 17.12 -1.52 23.50
N PRO A 363 16.60 -1.95 24.68
CA PRO A 363 15.42 -1.33 25.30
C PRO A 363 15.76 0.08 25.85
N PRO A 364 14.91 1.11 25.62
CA PRO A 364 15.20 2.47 26.07
C PRO A 364 14.72 2.74 27.51
N GLU A 365 15.56 3.46 28.26
CA GLU A 365 15.27 4.17 29.51
C GLU A 365 14.51 5.49 29.21
N PRO A 366 13.59 5.98 30.07
CA PRO A 366 12.71 7.07 29.71
C PRO A 366 13.34 8.45 29.98
N SER A 367 13.16 9.39 29.04
CA SER A 367 13.35 10.82 29.26
C SER A 367 12.26 11.61 28.50
N PRO A 368 11.74 12.72 29.07
CA PRO A 368 10.45 13.30 28.66
C PRO A 368 10.60 14.27 27.49
N ALA A 369 9.65 14.24 26.55
CA ALA A 369 9.52 15.22 25.48
C ALA A 369 8.28 16.10 25.70
N THR A 370 8.47 17.41 25.55
CA THR A 370 7.47 18.46 25.69
C THR A 370 6.67 18.59 24.38
N ASP A 371 5.35 18.32 24.43
CA ASP A 371 4.43 18.51 23.31
C ASP A 371 3.80 19.93 23.35
N PRO A 372 3.46 20.54 22.18
CA PRO A 372 2.84 21.85 22.08
C PRO A 372 1.40 21.89 22.62
N GLU A 373 1.01 22.98 23.29
CA GLU A 373 -0.33 23.19 23.87
C GLU A 373 -1.46 23.11 22.82
N PRO A 374 -2.43 22.20 22.97
CA PRO A 374 -3.64 22.16 22.15
C PRO A 374 -4.63 23.25 22.59
N GLY A 375 -5.28 23.92 21.64
CA GLY A 375 -6.40 24.82 21.91
C GLY A 375 -7.60 24.11 22.55
N ALA A 376 -8.53 24.87 23.14
CA ALA A 376 -9.62 24.40 24.01
C ALA A 376 -10.54 23.28 23.43
N ASP A 377 -10.62 23.15 22.11
CA ASP A 377 -11.40 22.11 21.41
C ASP A 377 -10.58 20.90 20.95
N GLY A 378 -9.34 20.78 21.42
CA GLY A 378 -8.44 19.68 21.07
C GLY A 378 -8.96 18.31 21.50
N LYS A 379 -8.57 17.27 20.78
CA LYS A 379 -8.74 15.88 21.25
C LYS A 379 -7.76 15.62 22.41
N VAL A 380 -8.16 14.76 23.35
CA VAL A 380 -7.28 14.30 24.43
C VAL A 380 -5.94 13.76 23.90
N THR A 381 -4.83 14.19 24.50
CA THR A 381 -3.49 13.75 24.10
C THR A 381 -3.18 12.36 24.66
N GLN A 382 -2.15 11.69 24.11
CA GLN A 382 -1.69 10.41 24.68
C GLN A 382 -1.18 10.58 26.11
N GLY A 383 -0.45 11.67 26.38
CA GLY A 383 0.03 12.01 27.73
C GLY A 383 -1.11 12.15 28.75
N GLN A 384 -2.19 12.86 28.40
CA GLN A 384 -3.37 12.99 29.27
C GLN A 384 -4.05 11.63 29.54
N ARG A 385 -4.17 10.76 28.52
CA ARG A 385 -4.74 9.42 28.71
C ARG A 385 -3.91 8.57 29.66
N ASP A 386 -2.59 8.60 29.50
CA ASP A 386 -1.67 7.86 30.37
C ASP A 386 -1.71 8.42 31.79
N GLN A 387 -1.76 9.74 31.97
CA GLN A 387 -1.89 10.37 33.28
C GLN A 387 -3.20 9.99 33.99
N ILE A 388 -4.35 10.03 33.28
CA ILE A 388 -5.64 9.59 33.85
C ILE A 388 -5.56 8.12 34.29
N ARG A 389 -4.99 7.25 33.46
CA ARG A 389 -4.84 5.82 33.76
C ARG A 389 -3.97 5.61 35.00
N ASP A 390 -2.80 6.24 35.04
CA ASP A 390 -1.82 6.03 36.10
C ASP A 390 -2.32 6.60 37.44
N MET A 391 -3.01 7.74 37.42
CA MET A 391 -3.63 8.31 38.62
C MET A 391 -4.83 7.52 39.13
N THR A 392 -5.68 7.02 38.22
CA THR A 392 -6.80 6.15 38.59
C THR A 392 -6.27 4.84 39.19
N MET A 393 -5.19 4.29 38.61
CA MET A 393 -4.50 3.10 39.14
C MET A 393 -3.89 3.35 40.52
N LYS A 394 -3.29 4.53 40.75
CA LYS A 394 -2.75 4.92 42.04
C LYS A 394 -3.82 5.06 43.13
N LEU A 395 -4.99 5.60 42.79
CA LEU A 395 -6.08 5.84 43.74
C LEU A 395 -6.91 4.59 44.07
N TYR A 396 -7.19 3.76 43.06
CA TYR A 396 -8.18 2.69 43.17
C TYR A 396 -7.58 1.28 43.05
N GLY A 397 -6.27 1.15 42.76
CA GLY A 397 -5.58 -0.13 42.64
C GLY A 397 -6.29 -1.08 41.66
N ASP A 398 -6.70 -2.25 42.14
CA ASP A 398 -7.41 -3.26 41.34
C ASP A 398 -8.78 -2.80 40.84
N GLN A 399 -9.39 -1.79 41.50
CA GLN A 399 -10.67 -1.19 41.11
C GLN A 399 -10.52 -0.08 40.08
N ALA A 400 -9.30 0.21 39.60
CA ALA A 400 -9.09 1.32 38.67
C ALA A 400 -9.85 1.19 37.35
N LYS A 401 -9.91 -0.02 36.78
CA LYS A 401 -10.65 -0.28 35.54
C LYS A 401 -12.18 -0.07 35.70
N PRO A 402 -12.86 -0.69 36.68
CA PRO A 402 -14.30 -0.48 36.85
C PRO A 402 -14.64 0.97 37.23
N GLU A 403 -13.82 1.65 38.05
CA GLU A 403 -14.03 3.06 38.39
C GLU A 403 -13.84 3.98 37.17
N GLN A 404 -12.83 3.73 36.34
CA GLN A 404 -12.64 4.47 35.09
C GLN A 404 -13.81 4.25 34.11
N ALA A 405 -14.28 3.01 33.96
CA ALA A 405 -15.42 2.68 33.12
C ALA A 405 -16.73 3.33 33.65
N ARG A 406 -16.94 3.33 34.97
CA ARG A 406 -18.10 3.98 35.60
C ARG A 406 -18.09 5.48 35.35
N TRP A 407 -16.95 6.13 35.55
CA TRP A 407 -16.78 7.57 35.30
C TRP A 407 -16.96 7.93 33.81
N LEU A 408 -16.40 7.15 32.89
CA LEU A 408 -16.65 7.37 31.46
C LEU A 408 -18.14 7.20 31.11
N GLY A 409 -18.80 6.22 31.73
CA GLY A 409 -20.22 5.97 31.55
C GLY A 409 -21.12 7.12 31.99
N THR A 410 -20.78 7.90 33.01
CA THR A 410 -21.58 9.07 33.43
C THR A 410 -21.57 10.19 32.39
N MET A 411 -20.58 10.21 31.50
CA MET A 411 -20.48 11.15 30.38
C MET A 411 -20.93 10.55 29.04
N GLY A 412 -21.39 9.29 29.03
CA GLY A 412 -21.78 8.60 27.80
C GLY A 412 -20.60 8.13 26.93
N PHE A 413 -19.40 8.02 27.50
CA PHE A 413 -18.22 7.50 26.80
C PHE A 413 -17.91 6.07 27.21
N SER A 414 -17.32 5.30 26.30
CA SER A 414 -16.80 3.96 26.57
C SER A 414 -15.29 3.93 26.81
N GLU A 415 -14.56 4.93 26.29
CA GLU A 415 -13.10 4.98 26.31
C GLU A 415 -12.57 6.42 26.48
N THR A 416 -11.39 6.56 27.11
CA THR A 416 -10.76 7.88 27.34
C THR A 416 -10.35 8.63 26.08
N VAL A 417 -10.19 7.95 24.94
CA VAL A 417 -9.90 8.59 23.64
C VAL A 417 -11.04 9.47 23.15
N SER A 418 -12.25 9.27 23.67
CA SER A 418 -13.44 10.05 23.31
C SER A 418 -13.53 11.39 24.05
N LEU A 419 -12.64 11.63 25.02
CA LEU A 419 -12.62 12.88 25.77
C LEU A 419 -12.07 14.03 24.92
N SER A 420 -12.65 15.22 25.10
CA SER A 420 -11.98 16.46 24.72
C SER A 420 -10.79 16.71 25.64
N TYR A 421 -9.87 17.56 25.19
CA TYR A 421 -8.72 18.01 25.97
C TYR A 421 -9.15 18.58 27.33
N ALA A 422 -10.15 19.48 27.33
CA ALA A 422 -10.69 20.10 28.54
C ALA A 422 -11.34 19.09 29.50
N GLN A 423 -12.05 18.08 28.98
CA GLN A 423 -12.62 17.01 29.80
C GLN A 423 -11.53 16.14 30.45
N ALA A 424 -10.47 15.84 29.70
CA ALA A 424 -9.34 15.08 30.22
C ALA A 424 -8.57 15.86 31.29
N GLU A 425 -8.34 17.16 31.06
CA GLU A 425 -7.70 18.06 32.04
C GLU A 425 -8.52 18.19 33.31
N GLY A 426 -9.85 18.37 33.20
CA GLY A 426 -10.76 18.39 34.33
C GLY A 426 -10.69 17.11 35.17
N ARG A 427 -10.60 15.93 34.50
CA ARG A 427 -10.45 14.65 35.21
C ARG A 427 -9.10 14.53 35.91
N ILE A 428 -8.03 14.99 35.27
CA ILE A 428 -6.69 14.96 35.87
C ILE A 428 -6.67 15.80 37.16
N LEU A 429 -7.24 17.01 37.13
CA LEU A 429 -7.36 17.87 38.32
C LEU A 429 -8.21 17.22 39.43
N GLU A 430 -9.33 16.61 39.08
CA GLU A 430 -10.18 15.88 40.03
C GLU A 430 -9.40 14.74 40.72
N LEU A 431 -8.71 13.91 39.94
CA LEU A 431 -7.88 12.81 40.46
C LEU A 431 -6.72 13.34 41.32
N GLN A 432 -6.16 14.52 41.00
CA GLN A 432 -5.08 15.12 41.78
C GLN A 432 -5.58 15.56 43.15
N ARG A 433 -6.78 16.15 43.20
CA ARG A 433 -7.44 16.53 44.45
C ARG A 433 -7.77 15.32 45.32
N LEU A 434 -8.21 14.21 44.72
CA LEU A 434 -8.47 12.96 45.45
C LEU A 434 -7.18 12.31 45.97
N ALA A 435 -6.07 12.43 45.22
CA ALA A 435 -4.78 11.85 45.61
C ALA A 435 -4.08 12.64 46.71
N ASN A 436 -4.34 13.95 46.80
CA ASN A 436 -3.83 14.84 47.82
C ASN A 436 -5.02 15.50 48.53
N PRO A 437 -5.73 14.80 49.42
CA PRO A 437 -6.72 15.44 50.27
C PRO A 437 -5.98 16.48 51.10
N VAL A 438 -6.17 17.76 50.75
CA VAL A 438 -5.73 18.87 51.61
C VAL A 438 -6.35 18.59 52.96
N ALA A 439 -5.53 18.54 54.01
CA ALA A 439 -6.04 18.44 55.37
C ALA A 439 -6.96 19.64 55.58
N GLU A 440 -8.28 19.39 55.55
CA GLU A 440 -9.30 20.35 55.97
C GLU A 440 -9.12 20.55 57.48
N GLY A 441 -8.17 21.41 57.82
CA GLY A 441 -7.75 21.71 59.17
C GLY A 441 -6.99 23.04 59.14
N ASP A 442 -7.73 24.10 58.85
CA ASP A 442 -7.52 25.50 59.27
C ASP A 442 -8.13 26.45 58.22
N ILE A 443 -9.46 26.50 58.19
CA ILE A 443 -10.16 27.70 57.74
C ILE A 443 -10.64 28.38 59.03
N PRO A 444 -10.06 29.51 59.44
CA PRO A 444 -10.57 30.28 60.56
C PRO A 444 -11.94 30.86 60.16
N PHE A 445 -12.93 30.63 61.01
CA PHE A 445 -14.25 31.28 60.94
C PHE A 445 -14.15 32.79 61.16
#